data_AF-A0A1A6H201-F1
#
_entry.id   AF-A0A1A6H201-F1
#
_cell.length_a   1.000
_cell.length_b   1.000
_cell.length_c   1.000
_cell.angle_alpha   90.00
_cell.angle_beta   90.00
_cell.angle_gamma   90.00
#
_symmetry.space_group_name_H-M   'P 1'
#
loop_
_entity.id
_entity.type
_entity.pdbx_description
1 polymer ?
#
loop_
_entity_poly.entity_id
_entity_poly.type
_entity_poly.pdbx_seq_one_letter_code
_entity_poly.pdbx_strand_id
1 'polypeptide(L)'
;MNPDGVIFVSEGSTVNLRLYGHSLGEISSNLISFTEVDDAETVHNSTNCLELTKDLVVQRLVNVSRGNTSGMLVVLTKFLRRSENMKLYALCTRARADGPWLKWTDKDSLLFMVEEHGRFLPLWLHILIVLVLLVLSGIFSGLNLGLMALDPMELRIVQNCGTEKERRYARKIEPIRRKGNYLLCSLLLGNVLVNTSLTILLDNLIGSGIMAVASSTIGIVIFGEILPQALCSRHGLAVGANTIVLTKVFMLLTFPLSFPISKLLDFVLGQEIRTVYNREKLMEMLKVTEPYNDLVKEELNMIQGALELRTKTVEDIMTQLHDCFMIRSDAILDFNTMSEIMESGYTRIPVFEDEQSNIVDILYVKDLAFVDPDDCTPLKTITRFYNHPVHFVFHDTKLDAMLEEFKKGAKHQLAPPYPQS
;
A
#
# COMPACT_ATOMS: atom_id res chain seq x y z
N MET A 1 27.28 31.95 -30.76
CA MET A 1 26.80 33.01 -31.69
C MET A 1 25.45 32.54 -32.18
N ASN A 2 24.38 33.20 -31.72
CA ASN A 2 23.05 32.96 -32.25
C ASN A 2 22.96 33.49 -33.68
N PRO A 3 22.10 32.91 -34.54
CA PRO A 3 21.92 33.35 -35.93
C PRO A 3 21.34 34.78 -36.05
N ASP A 4 20.86 35.36 -34.95
CA ASP A 4 20.18 36.66 -34.93
C ASP A 4 21.07 37.85 -34.51
N GLY A 5 22.37 37.63 -34.25
CA GLY A 5 23.33 38.69 -33.90
C GLY A 5 23.22 39.23 -32.46
N VAL A 6 22.21 38.81 -31.68
CA VAL A 6 21.99 39.35 -30.32
C VAL A 6 22.85 38.66 -29.25
N ILE A 7 23.38 39.46 -28.32
CA ILE A 7 24.28 39.00 -27.25
C ILE A 7 23.47 38.68 -25.99
N PHE A 8 23.60 37.46 -25.47
CA PHE A 8 22.96 37.04 -24.21
C PHE A 8 23.93 37.17 -23.04
N VAL A 9 23.43 37.75 -21.94
CA VAL A 9 24.21 38.06 -20.75
C VAL A 9 23.44 37.63 -19.51
N SER A 10 24.13 36.97 -18.58
CA SER A 10 23.56 36.64 -17.26
C SER A 10 23.62 37.85 -16.33
N GLU A 11 22.60 38.02 -15.49
CA GLU A 11 22.64 39.00 -14.41
C GLU A 11 23.79 38.73 -13.41
N GLY A 12 24.26 39.76 -12.70
CA GLY A 12 25.33 39.63 -11.69
C GLY A 12 26.71 39.22 -12.24
N SER A 13 26.90 39.17 -13.56
CA SER A 13 28.12 38.69 -14.23
C SER A 13 28.95 39.84 -14.81
N THR A 14 30.24 39.58 -15.03
CA THR A 14 31.14 40.49 -15.75
C THR A 14 31.25 40.06 -17.21
N VAL A 15 30.81 40.91 -18.13
CA VAL A 15 30.84 40.65 -19.58
C VAL A 15 31.91 41.48 -20.25
N ASN A 16 32.69 40.82 -21.11
CA ASN A 16 33.72 41.44 -21.91
C ASN A 16 33.23 41.58 -23.35
N LEU A 17 32.85 42.79 -23.75
CA LEU A 17 32.43 43.11 -25.12
C LEU A 17 33.63 43.62 -25.91
N ARG A 18 33.90 43.06 -27.08
CA ARG A 18 34.96 43.58 -27.96
C ARG A 18 34.34 44.58 -28.94
N LEU A 19 34.82 45.82 -28.87
CA LEU A 19 34.43 46.89 -29.77
C LEU A 19 35.48 47.05 -30.87
N TYR A 20 35.02 47.36 -32.08
CA TYR A 20 35.87 47.68 -33.23
C TYR A 20 35.49 49.08 -33.74
N GLY A 21 36.49 49.89 -34.07
CA GLY A 21 36.27 51.30 -34.43
C GLY A 21 37.61 52.03 -34.62
N HIS A 22 37.60 53.24 -35.16
CA HIS A 22 38.83 54.02 -35.36
C HIS A 22 39.10 54.92 -34.14
N SER A 23 40.36 55.04 -33.71
CA SER A 23 40.78 55.90 -32.59
C SER A 23 40.15 55.58 -31.22
N LEU A 24 39.93 54.30 -30.92
CA LEU A 24 39.37 53.85 -29.63
C LEU A 24 40.23 54.17 -28.39
N GLY A 25 41.52 54.50 -28.59
CA GLY A 25 42.46 54.80 -27.51
C GLY A 25 42.17 56.09 -26.74
N GLU A 26 41.44 57.04 -27.32
CA GLU A 26 41.05 58.31 -26.68
C GLU A 26 39.66 58.25 -26.01
N ILE A 27 38.91 57.17 -26.21
CA ILE A 27 37.56 57.03 -25.71
C ILE A 27 37.60 56.62 -24.22
N SER A 28 37.24 57.55 -23.34
CA SER A 28 36.99 57.25 -21.93
C SER A 28 35.77 56.33 -21.76
N SER A 29 35.81 55.42 -20.78
CA SER A 29 34.68 54.55 -20.41
C SER A 29 33.39 55.34 -20.14
N ASN A 30 33.50 56.63 -19.80
CA ASN A 30 32.38 57.52 -19.56
C ASN A 30 31.61 57.91 -20.84
N LEU A 31 32.08 57.54 -22.04
CA LEU A 31 31.45 57.86 -23.33
C LEU A 31 30.54 56.74 -23.85
N ILE A 32 30.45 55.62 -23.11
CA ILE A 32 29.67 54.44 -23.47
C ILE A 32 28.70 54.12 -22.32
N SER A 33 27.45 53.85 -22.65
CA SER A 33 26.42 53.47 -21.69
C SER A 33 25.34 52.64 -22.38
N PHE A 34 24.36 52.16 -21.62
CA PHE A 34 23.24 51.39 -22.15
C PHE A 34 21.91 52.08 -21.84
N THR A 35 20.90 51.82 -22.67
CA THR A 35 19.50 52.18 -22.45
C THR A 35 18.65 50.92 -22.46
N GLU A 36 17.60 50.89 -21.65
CA GLU A 36 16.57 49.85 -21.72
C GLU A 36 15.70 50.07 -22.97
N VAL A 37 15.28 48.97 -23.60
CA VAL A 37 14.41 48.97 -24.78
C VAL A 37 13.34 47.92 -24.61
N ASP A 38 12.09 48.26 -24.91
CA ASP A 38 10.94 47.36 -24.75
C ASP A 38 10.96 46.22 -25.79
N ASP A 39 11.28 46.52 -27.05
CA ASP A 39 11.28 45.54 -28.15
C ASP A 39 12.34 45.85 -29.22
N ALA A 40 12.90 44.80 -29.85
CA ALA A 40 13.91 44.92 -30.90
C ALA A 40 13.43 45.72 -32.13
N GLU A 41 12.12 45.77 -32.40
CA GLU A 41 11.54 46.55 -33.51
C GLU A 41 11.45 48.05 -33.20
N THR A 42 11.27 48.42 -31.93
CA THR A 42 11.22 49.83 -31.49
C THR A 42 12.59 50.52 -31.49
N VAL A 43 13.66 49.74 -31.66
CA VAL A 43 15.05 50.22 -31.76
C VAL A 43 15.21 51.24 -32.89
N HIS A 44 14.52 51.09 -34.02
CA HIS A 44 14.67 51.96 -35.19
C HIS A 44 13.93 53.30 -35.12
N ASN A 45 13.00 53.49 -34.17
CA ASN A 45 12.11 54.67 -34.14
C ASN A 45 12.72 55.91 -33.47
N SER A 46 13.80 55.75 -32.69
CA SER A 46 14.48 56.84 -31.99
C SER A 46 15.98 56.59 -31.92
N THR A 47 16.78 57.56 -32.36
CA THR A 47 18.25 57.52 -32.32
C THR A 47 18.85 58.13 -31.06
N ASN A 48 18.03 58.74 -30.19
CA ASN A 48 18.49 59.38 -28.96
C ASN A 48 18.29 58.45 -27.76
N CYS A 49 19.29 58.40 -26.86
CA CYS A 49 19.14 57.72 -25.57
C CYS A 49 18.66 58.71 -24.52
N LEU A 50 17.36 58.65 -24.20
CA LEU A 50 16.71 59.58 -23.26
C LEU A 50 16.94 59.19 -21.80
N GLU A 51 16.94 57.89 -21.49
CA GLU A 51 17.18 57.36 -20.15
C GLU A 51 18.29 56.32 -20.15
N LEU A 52 19.34 56.55 -19.36
CA LEU A 52 20.47 55.63 -19.24
C LEU A 52 20.18 54.62 -18.12
N THR A 53 20.33 53.32 -18.41
CA THR A 53 20.12 52.30 -17.39
C THR A 53 21.26 52.30 -16.36
N LYS A 54 20.94 51.92 -15.12
CA LYS A 54 21.90 51.69 -14.04
C LYS A 54 22.19 50.20 -13.81
N ASP A 55 21.58 49.35 -14.62
CA ASP A 55 21.62 47.89 -14.50
C ASP A 55 22.85 47.31 -15.21
N LEU A 56 23.36 48.02 -16.22
CA LEU A 56 24.63 47.73 -16.91
C LEU A 56 25.65 48.83 -16.62
N VAL A 57 26.68 48.50 -15.84
CA VAL A 57 27.73 49.47 -15.46
C VAL A 57 29.00 49.21 -16.27
N VAL A 58 29.38 50.17 -17.10
CA VAL A 58 30.66 50.14 -17.82
C VAL A 58 31.80 50.46 -16.85
N GLN A 59 32.70 49.50 -16.61
CA GLN A 59 33.82 49.69 -15.68
C GLN A 59 35.01 50.37 -16.35
N ARG A 60 35.54 49.75 -17.42
CA ARG A 60 36.76 50.20 -18.10
C ARG A 60 36.88 49.65 -19.50
N LEU A 61 37.60 50.38 -20.35
CA LEU A 61 38.04 49.95 -21.67
C LEU A 61 39.50 49.46 -21.56
N VAL A 62 39.75 48.19 -21.91
CA VAL A 62 41.03 47.48 -21.69
C VAL A 62 41.56 46.94 -23.03
N ASN A 63 42.88 46.82 -23.17
CA ASN A 63 43.56 46.21 -24.32
C ASN A 63 43.18 46.81 -25.67
N VAL A 64 43.39 48.12 -25.82
CA VAL A 64 43.30 48.77 -27.14
C VAL A 64 44.45 48.28 -28.02
N SER A 65 44.16 47.78 -29.22
CA SER A 65 45.18 47.26 -30.15
C SER A 65 46.20 48.35 -30.52
N ARG A 66 47.42 47.96 -30.96
CA ARG A 66 48.49 48.91 -31.35
C ARG A 66 48.10 49.91 -32.45
N GLY A 67 46.97 49.70 -33.14
CA GLY A 67 46.40 50.62 -34.14
C GLY A 67 45.17 51.39 -33.68
N ASN A 68 44.79 51.34 -32.39
CA ASN A 68 43.54 51.92 -31.86
C ASN A 68 42.26 51.46 -32.58
N THR A 69 42.29 50.27 -33.19
CA THR A 69 41.20 49.75 -34.03
C THR A 69 40.23 48.81 -33.31
N SER A 70 40.63 48.28 -32.15
CA SER A 70 39.80 47.41 -31.32
C SER A 70 40.10 47.60 -29.84
N GLY A 71 39.10 47.42 -28.99
CA GLY A 71 39.21 47.52 -27.54
C GLY A 71 38.23 46.58 -26.83
N MET A 72 38.52 46.20 -25.59
CA MET A 72 37.67 45.32 -24.78
C MET A 72 36.97 46.13 -23.69
N LEU A 73 35.64 46.25 -23.78
CA LEU A 73 34.78 46.89 -22.81
C LEU A 73 34.38 45.88 -21.74
N VAL A 74 34.70 46.17 -20.48
CA VAL A 74 34.27 45.37 -19.34
C VAL A 74 33.00 45.98 -18.75
N VAL A 75 31.89 45.25 -18.83
CA VAL A 75 30.57 45.66 -18.34
C VAL A 75 30.15 44.75 -17.18
N LEU A 76 29.74 45.34 -16.07
CA LEU A 76 29.19 44.64 -14.92
C LEU A 76 27.67 44.70 -14.96
N THR A 77 27.01 43.55 -14.93
CA THR A 77 25.55 43.47 -14.87
C THR A 77 25.09 43.40 -13.42
N LYS A 78 24.06 44.16 -13.06
CA LYS A 78 23.39 44.05 -11.77
C LYS A 78 22.27 43.02 -11.82
N PHE A 79 21.85 42.55 -10.65
CA PHE A 79 20.69 41.67 -10.51
C PHE A 79 19.41 42.38 -10.95
N LEU A 80 18.57 41.71 -11.74
CA LEU A 80 17.27 42.20 -12.16
C LEU A 80 16.33 42.33 -10.96
N ARG A 81 15.30 43.18 -11.09
CA ARG A 81 14.20 43.20 -10.12
C ARG A 81 13.41 41.89 -10.26
N ARG A 82 12.99 41.35 -9.11
CA ARG A 82 12.31 40.06 -8.88
C ARG A 82 10.99 39.83 -9.67
N SER A 83 10.60 40.72 -10.57
CA SER A 83 9.35 40.66 -11.35
C SER A 83 9.60 40.48 -12.85
N GLU A 84 10.84 40.48 -13.32
CA GLU A 84 11.17 40.54 -14.75
C GLU A 84 12.24 39.49 -15.08
N ASN A 85 11.86 38.50 -15.89
CA ASN A 85 12.72 37.34 -16.18
C ASN A 85 13.76 37.65 -17.27
N MET A 86 13.52 38.70 -18.07
CA MET A 86 14.35 39.09 -19.23
C MET A 86 14.24 40.59 -19.47
N LYS A 87 15.36 41.24 -19.82
CA LYS A 87 15.39 42.64 -20.28
C LYS A 87 16.28 42.82 -21.51
N LEU A 88 15.89 43.71 -22.41
CA LEU A 88 16.66 44.08 -23.59
C LEU A 88 17.32 45.45 -23.41
N TYR A 89 18.61 45.52 -23.72
CA TYR A 89 19.38 46.75 -23.64
C TYR A 89 20.05 47.07 -24.98
N ALA A 90 20.11 48.35 -25.33
CA ALA A 90 20.83 48.85 -26.50
C ALA A 90 22.07 49.67 -26.10
N LEU A 91 23.13 49.57 -26.90
CA LEU A 91 24.36 50.35 -26.70
C LEU A 91 24.16 51.81 -27.11
N CYS A 92 24.60 52.72 -26.24
CA CYS A 92 24.60 54.17 -26.45
C CYS A 92 26.02 54.72 -26.37
N THR A 93 26.36 55.62 -27.30
CA THR A 93 27.67 56.30 -27.33
C THR A 93 27.51 57.79 -27.50
N ARG A 94 28.44 58.58 -26.95
CA ARG A 94 28.53 60.03 -27.17
C ARG A 94 29.90 60.42 -27.70
N ALA A 95 29.95 61.39 -28.62
CA ALA A 95 31.19 61.83 -29.26
C ALA A 95 32.05 62.76 -28.39
N ARG A 96 31.43 63.52 -27.47
CA ARG A 96 32.08 64.41 -26.49
C ARG A 96 31.32 64.37 -25.17
N ALA A 97 31.96 64.80 -24.07
CA ALA A 97 31.33 64.82 -22.76
C ALA A 97 30.00 65.61 -22.72
N ASP A 98 29.87 66.69 -23.49
CA ASP A 98 28.65 67.52 -23.52
C ASP A 98 27.75 67.25 -24.75
N GLY A 99 27.99 66.16 -25.49
CA GLY A 99 27.22 65.79 -26.68
C GLY A 99 25.98 64.94 -26.36
N PRO A 100 25.00 64.86 -27.28
CA PRO A 100 23.84 63.98 -27.13
C PRO A 100 24.26 62.50 -27.20
N TRP A 101 23.55 61.65 -26.45
CA TRP A 101 23.72 60.20 -26.52
C TRP A 101 23.02 59.62 -27.74
N LEU A 102 23.80 58.96 -28.60
CA LEU A 102 23.32 58.30 -29.80
C LEU A 102 23.21 56.80 -29.55
N LYS A 103 22.04 56.25 -29.87
CA LYS A 103 21.73 54.82 -29.78
C LYS A 103 22.19 54.11 -31.04
N TRP A 104 22.84 52.95 -30.88
CA TRP A 104 23.15 52.07 -31.99
C TRP A 104 21.90 51.27 -32.37
N THR A 105 21.60 51.22 -33.66
CA THR A 105 20.38 50.58 -34.18
C THR A 105 20.61 49.20 -34.79
N ASP A 106 21.87 48.75 -34.83
CA ASP A 106 22.21 47.44 -35.38
C ASP A 106 21.91 46.33 -34.38
N LYS A 107 21.48 45.17 -34.88
CA LYS A 107 21.14 43.99 -34.07
C LYS A 107 22.32 43.51 -33.20
N ASP A 108 23.54 43.71 -33.70
CA ASP A 108 24.79 43.34 -33.01
C ASP A 108 25.10 44.22 -31.79
N SER A 109 24.35 45.31 -31.60
CA SER A 109 24.49 46.24 -30.46
C SER A 109 23.48 45.99 -29.33
N LEU A 110 22.63 44.98 -29.50
CA LEU A 110 21.60 44.59 -28.52
C LEU A 110 22.13 43.54 -27.55
N LEU A 111 21.83 43.74 -26.26
CA LEU A 111 22.13 42.81 -25.18
C LEU A 111 20.85 42.35 -24.50
N PHE A 112 20.60 41.05 -24.53
CA PHE A 112 19.58 40.41 -23.71
C PHE A 112 20.18 40.01 -22.36
N MET A 113 19.66 40.59 -21.28
CA MET A 113 19.97 40.15 -19.93
C MET A 113 18.94 39.12 -19.48
N VAL A 114 19.42 37.96 -19.03
CA VAL A 114 18.59 36.84 -18.55
C VAL A 114 18.90 36.59 -17.08
N GLU A 115 17.85 36.32 -16.29
CA GLU A 115 17.97 35.92 -14.89
C GLU A 115 18.75 34.59 -14.79
N GLU A 116 19.87 34.60 -14.07
CA GLU A 116 20.60 33.38 -13.75
C GLU A 116 19.93 32.80 -12.51
N HIS A 117 19.33 31.61 -12.62
CA HIS A 117 18.77 30.91 -11.46
C HIS A 117 19.90 30.58 -10.49
N GLY A 118 20.18 31.52 -9.57
CA GLY A 118 21.25 31.39 -8.60
C GLY A 118 21.03 30.14 -7.76
N ARG A 119 22.04 29.27 -7.70
CA ARG A 119 22.09 28.17 -6.74
C ARG A 119 22.20 28.78 -5.34
N PHE A 120 21.06 29.11 -4.74
CA PHE A 120 20.95 29.75 -3.42
C PHE A 120 21.56 28.91 -2.27
N LEU A 121 21.86 27.63 -2.52
CA LEU A 121 22.45 26.70 -1.55
C LEU A 121 23.80 26.19 -2.07
N PRO A 122 24.79 26.01 -1.18
CA PRO A 122 26.08 25.48 -1.60
C PRO A 122 25.93 24.01 -2.01
N LEU A 123 26.67 23.59 -3.03
CA LEU A 123 26.48 22.29 -3.72
C LEU A 123 26.44 21.08 -2.77
N TRP A 124 27.26 21.08 -1.72
CA TRP A 124 27.31 20.02 -0.71
C TRP A 124 26.00 19.90 0.09
N LEU A 125 25.38 21.03 0.42
CA LEU A 125 24.10 21.05 1.13
C LEU A 125 22.96 20.60 0.21
N HIS A 126 23.02 20.96 -1.08
CA HIS A 126 22.06 20.49 -2.08
C HIS A 126 22.10 18.96 -2.24
N ILE A 127 23.31 18.39 -2.36
CA ILE A 127 23.51 16.93 -2.43
C ILE A 127 23.01 16.25 -1.15
N LEU A 128 23.27 16.83 0.02
CA LEU A 128 22.77 16.31 1.30
C LEU A 128 21.24 16.27 1.34
N ILE A 129 20.57 17.34 0.90
CA ILE A 129 19.10 17.39 0.83
C ILE A 129 18.55 16.32 -0.12
N VAL A 130 19.14 16.17 -1.30
CA VAL A 130 18.77 15.14 -2.28
C VAL A 130 18.89 13.74 -1.68
N LEU A 131 19.99 13.45 -0.97
CA LEU A 131 20.19 12.16 -0.32
C LEU A 131 19.13 11.89 0.76
N VAL A 132 18.82 12.89 1.59
CA VAL A 132 17.79 12.79 2.64
C VAL A 132 16.40 12.57 2.04
N LEU A 133 16.05 13.31 0.99
CA LEU A 133 14.78 13.15 0.27
C LEU A 133 14.66 11.76 -0.37
N LEU A 134 15.74 11.22 -0.93
CA LEU A 134 15.75 9.90 -1.53
C LEU A 134 15.53 8.80 -0.47
N VAL A 135 16.15 8.93 0.72
CA VAL A 135 15.87 8.02 1.85
C VAL A 135 14.42 8.16 2.33
N LEU A 136 13.90 9.39 2.42
CA LEU A 136 12.53 9.65 2.86
C LEU A 136 11.50 9.08 1.87
N SER A 137 11.75 9.22 0.57
CA SER A 137 10.99 8.59 -0.52
C SER A 137 10.94 7.07 -0.32
N GLY A 138 12.10 6.46 -0.10
CA GLY A 138 12.24 5.05 0.23
C GLY A 138 11.41 4.60 1.42
N ILE A 139 11.45 5.37 2.50
CA ILE A 139 10.68 5.07 3.70
C ILE A 139 9.18 5.14 3.41
N PHE A 140 8.67 6.15 2.68
CA PHE A 140 7.24 6.23 2.38
C PHE A 140 6.76 5.13 1.46
N SER A 141 7.49 4.88 0.37
CA SER A 141 7.15 3.84 -0.59
C SER A 141 7.20 2.45 0.07
N GLY A 142 8.25 2.18 0.85
CA GLY A 142 8.41 0.95 1.60
C GLY A 142 7.34 0.75 2.67
N LEU A 143 7.03 1.79 3.46
CA LEU A 143 5.97 1.73 4.48
C LEU A 143 4.58 1.59 3.87
N ASN A 144 4.33 2.17 2.70
CA ASN A 144 3.06 1.99 2.01
C ASN A 144 2.80 0.52 1.72
N LEU A 145 3.76 -0.16 1.09
CA LEU A 145 3.65 -1.61 0.84
C LEU A 145 3.66 -2.41 2.14
N GLY A 146 4.62 -2.15 3.03
CA GLY A 146 4.83 -2.95 4.25
C GLY A 146 3.68 -2.85 5.25
N LEU A 147 3.14 -1.65 5.51
CA LEU A 147 2.02 -1.47 6.43
C LEU A 147 0.69 -1.89 5.81
N MET A 148 0.49 -1.71 4.50
CA MET A 148 -0.74 -2.16 3.84
C MET A 148 -0.80 -3.68 3.70
N ALA A 149 0.35 -4.35 3.54
CA ALA A 149 0.43 -5.81 3.53
C ALA A 149 0.06 -6.45 4.87
N LEU A 150 0.23 -5.73 5.98
CA LEU A 150 -0.16 -6.20 7.31
C LEU A 150 -1.67 -6.03 7.52
N ASP A 151 -2.40 -7.15 7.52
CA ASP A 151 -3.84 -7.19 7.83
C ASP A 151 -4.05 -6.89 9.33
N PRO A 152 -5.00 -6.00 9.72
CA PRO A 152 -5.43 -5.86 11.11
C PRO A 152 -5.65 -7.17 11.87
N MET A 153 -6.17 -8.22 11.22
CA MET A 153 -6.37 -9.52 11.85
C MET A 153 -5.06 -10.26 12.10
N GLU A 154 -4.18 -10.35 11.11
CA GLU A 154 -2.84 -10.91 11.29
C GLU A 154 -2.09 -10.18 12.41
N LEU A 155 -2.22 -8.85 12.46
CA LEU A 155 -1.63 -8.04 13.52
C LEU A 155 -2.15 -8.46 14.90
N ARG A 156 -3.45 -8.72 15.06
CA ARG A 156 -4.03 -9.23 16.31
C ARG A 156 -3.58 -10.64 16.64
N ILE A 157 -3.43 -11.52 15.66
CA ILE A 157 -2.87 -12.86 15.86
C ILE A 157 -1.44 -12.75 16.38
N VAL A 158 -0.61 -11.92 15.76
CA VAL A 158 0.77 -11.66 16.19
C VAL A 158 0.83 -11.04 17.59
N GLN A 159 -0.13 -10.18 17.97
CA GLN A 159 -0.22 -9.64 19.33
C GLN A 159 -0.50 -10.69 20.41
N ASN A 160 -1.20 -11.77 20.07
CA ASN A 160 -1.57 -12.83 21.01
C ASN A 160 -0.57 -13.99 21.01
N CYS A 161 -0.07 -14.38 19.84
CA CYS A 161 0.74 -15.58 19.64
C CYS A 161 2.22 -15.30 19.40
N GLY A 162 2.59 -14.09 18.92
CA GLY A 162 3.98 -13.77 18.55
C GLY A 162 4.94 -13.66 19.74
N THR A 163 6.22 -13.43 19.45
CA THR A 163 7.25 -13.17 20.48
C THR A 163 7.02 -11.83 21.19
N GLU A 164 7.58 -11.61 22.39
CA GLU A 164 7.39 -10.33 23.11
C GLU A 164 7.72 -9.09 22.28
N LYS A 165 8.75 -9.16 21.42
CA LYS A 165 9.16 -8.05 20.55
C LYS A 165 8.10 -7.79 19.48
N GLU A 166 7.63 -8.84 18.81
CA GLU A 166 6.60 -8.75 17.78
C GLU A 166 5.28 -8.26 18.35
N ARG A 167 4.88 -8.73 19.53
CA ARG A 167 3.68 -8.24 20.23
C ARG A 167 3.74 -6.73 20.47
N ARG A 168 4.89 -6.20 20.90
CA ARG A 168 5.09 -4.76 21.10
C ARG A 168 5.00 -3.99 19.78
N TYR A 169 5.58 -4.50 18.70
CA TYR A 169 5.52 -3.90 17.37
C TYR A 169 4.10 -3.87 16.81
N ALA A 170 3.40 -5.00 16.88
CA ALA A 170 2.02 -5.13 16.44
C ALA A 170 1.07 -4.19 17.20
N ARG A 171 1.23 -4.03 18.52
CA ARG A 171 0.44 -3.06 19.32
C ARG A 171 0.67 -1.60 18.91
N LYS A 172 1.89 -1.25 18.49
CA LYS A 172 2.19 0.12 18.04
C LYS A 172 1.56 0.43 16.69
N ILE A 173 1.49 -0.55 15.79
CA ILE A 173 1.02 -0.39 14.40
C ILE A 173 -0.52 -0.45 14.31
N GLU A 174 -1.18 -1.30 15.12
CA GLU A 174 -2.64 -1.53 15.06
C GLU A 174 -3.50 -0.26 14.96
N PRO A 175 -3.35 0.76 15.83
CA PRO A 175 -4.26 1.90 15.82
C PRO A 175 -4.19 2.71 14.51
N ILE A 176 -3.05 2.67 13.83
CA ILE A 176 -2.84 3.39 12.57
C ILE A 176 -3.37 2.56 11.41
N ARG A 177 -3.09 1.25 11.38
CA ARG A 177 -3.60 0.36 10.33
C ARG A 177 -5.13 0.22 10.38
N ARG A 178 -5.75 0.39 11.56
CA ARG A 178 -7.21 0.47 11.72
C ARG A 178 -7.85 1.67 10.98
N LYS A 179 -7.05 2.65 10.57
CA LYS A 179 -7.49 3.74 9.67
C LYS A 179 -6.78 3.58 8.33
N GLY A 180 -6.95 2.43 7.68
CA GLY A 180 -6.18 2.03 6.52
C GLY A 180 -6.27 3.01 5.35
N ASN A 181 -7.47 3.39 4.93
CA ASN A 181 -7.66 4.45 3.92
C ASN A 181 -6.97 5.78 4.25
N TYR A 182 -7.03 6.22 5.51
CA TYR A 182 -6.34 7.45 5.94
C TYR A 182 -4.80 7.30 5.94
N LEU A 183 -4.30 6.16 6.38
CA LEU A 183 -2.87 5.83 6.31
C LEU A 183 -2.39 5.77 4.85
N LEU A 184 -3.13 5.08 3.98
CA LEU A 184 -2.86 4.95 2.54
C LEU A 184 -2.78 6.33 1.87
N CYS A 185 -3.81 7.17 2.04
CA CYS A 185 -3.81 8.51 1.46
C CYS A 185 -2.65 9.37 1.97
N SER A 186 -2.32 9.29 3.27
CA SER A 186 -1.24 10.08 3.86
C SER A 186 0.15 9.65 3.34
N LEU A 187 0.41 8.35 3.25
CA LEU A 187 1.67 7.82 2.75
C LEU A 187 1.84 8.05 1.24
N LEU A 188 0.78 7.89 0.45
CA LEU A 188 0.80 8.18 -0.98
C LEU A 188 1.06 9.66 -1.26
N LEU A 189 0.37 10.57 -0.56
CA LEU A 189 0.63 12.00 -0.68
C LEU A 189 2.06 12.36 -0.29
N GLY A 190 2.57 11.80 0.79
CA GLY A 190 3.96 11.97 1.21
C GLY A 190 4.95 11.49 0.15
N ASN A 191 4.73 10.31 -0.42
CA ASN A 191 5.58 9.75 -1.48
C ASN A 191 5.60 10.65 -2.72
N VAL A 192 4.43 11.07 -3.21
CA VAL A 192 4.32 11.96 -4.37
C VAL A 192 5.00 13.31 -4.11
N LEU A 193 4.79 13.89 -2.92
CA LEU A 193 5.39 15.17 -2.55
C LEU A 193 6.92 15.09 -2.48
N VAL A 194 7.48 14.03 -1.89
CA VAL A 194 8.92 13.84 -1.80
C VAL A 194 9.52 13.55 -3.18
N ASN A 195 8.90 12.69 -3.98
CA ASN A 195 9.39 12.34 -5.31
C ASN A 195 9.40 13.55 -6.25
N THR A 196 8.32 14.35 -6.26
CA THR A 196 8.26 15.58 -7.06
C THR A 196 9.29 16.62 -6.59
N SER A 197 9.46 16.81 -5.28
CA SER A 197 10.48 17.71 -4.72
C SER A 197 11.90 17.26 -5.08
N LEU A 198 12.17 15.95 -5.01
CA LEU A 198 13.45 15.35 -5.38
C LEU A 198 13.77 15.57 -6.87
N THR A 199 12.80 15.34 -7.76
CA THR A 199 12.98 15.56 -9.21
C THR A 199 13.29 17.03 -9.52
N ILE A 200 12.56 17.98 -8.92
CA ILE A 200 12.81 19.42 -9.13
C ILE A 200 14.20 19.81 -8.64
N LEU A 201 14.63 19.31 -7.47
CA LEU A 201 15.96 19.60 -6.95
C LEU A 201 17.07 18.98 -7.80
N LEU A 202 16.86 17.80 -8.37
CA LEU A 202 17.83 17.15 -9.24
C LEU A 202 17.95 17.86 -10.59
N ASP A 203 16.84 18.37 -11.14
CA ASP A 203 16.81 19.15 -12.37
C ASP A 203 17.68 20.41 -12.26
N ASN A 204 17.55 21.14 -11.14
CA ASN A 204 18.39 22.30 -10.83
C ASN A 204 19.89 21.98 -10.66
N LEU A 205 20.24 20.74 -10.30
CA LEU A 205 21.62 20.32 -10.05
C LEU A 205 22.35 19.91 -11.34
N ILE A 206 21.69 19.07 -12.15
CA ILE A 206 22.26 18.44 -13.35
C ILE A 206 22.20 19.39 -14.56
N GLY A 207 21.29 20.37 -14.51
CA GLY A 207 20.99 21.27 -15.63
C GLY A 207 19.78 20.73 -16.40
N SER A 208 18.83 21.63 -16.70
CA SER A 208 17.56 21.30 -17.35
C SER A 208 17.78 20.49 -18.63
N GLY A 209 17.26 19.26 -18.68
CA GLY A 209 17.42 18.40 -19.85
C GLY A 209 16.98 16.95 -19.63
N ILE A 210 16.98 16.18 -20.71
CA ILE A 210 16.56 14.75 -20.74
C ILE A 210 17.40 13.91 -19.75
N MET A 211 18.68 14.25 -19.59
CA MET A 211 19.58 13.56 -18.67
C MET A 211 19.21 13.76 -17.19
N ALA A 212 18.66 14.91 -16.81
CA ALA A 212 18.21 15.18 -15.45
C ALA A 212 16.93 14.38 -15.12
N VAL A 213 16.01 14.29 -16.08
CA VAL A 213 14.78 13.48 -15.94
C VAL A 213 15.13 11.99 -15.88
N ALA A 214 16.02 11.51 -16.75
CA ALA A 214 16.42 10.10 -16.77
C ALA A 214 17.13 9.69 -15.47
N SER A 215 18.09 10.49 -14.99
CA SER A 215 18.83 10.21 -13.76
C SER A 215 17.96 10.27 -12.50
N SER A 216 17.06 11.26 -12.40
CA SER A 216 16.10 11.35 -11.29
C SER A 216 15.14 10.16 -11.26
N THR A 217 14.60 9.78 -12.42
CA THR A 217 13.69 8.64 -12.54
C THR A 217 14.37 7.33 -12.12
N ILE A 218 15.58 7.06 -12.63
CA ILE A 218 16.33 5.85 -12.27
C ILE A 218 16.69 5.84 -10.77
N GLY A 219 17.11 6.98 -10.23
CA GLY A 219 17.44 7.12 -8.81
C GLY A 219 16.24 6.84 -7.90
N ILE A 220 15.09 7.43 -8.22
CA ILE A 220 13.84 7.23 -7.46
C ILE A 220 13.36 5.78 -7.56
N VAL A 221 13.31 5.22 -8.76
CA VAL A 221 12.79 3.85 -8.94
C VAL A 221 13.65 2.82 -8.21
N ILE A 222 14.97 2.89 -8.34
CA ILE A 222 15.86 1.90 -7.73
C ILE A 222 15.97 2.11 -6.22
N PHE A 223 16.33 3.32 -5.79
CA PHE A 223 16.67 3.60 -4.39
C PHE A 223 15.50 4.12 -3.56
N GLY A 224 14.52 4.79 -4.18
CA GLY A 224 13.33 5.33 -3.53
C GLY A 224 12.11 4.39 -3.56
N GLU A 225 12.08 3.38 -4.44
CA GLU A 225 10.92 2.49 -4.55
C GLU A 225 11.28 1.02 -4.42
N ILE A 226 11.98 0.43 -5.40
CA ILE A 226 12.17 -1.01 -5.50
C ILE A 226 12.93 -1.58 -4.29
N LEU A 227 14.09 -1.02 -3.96
CA LEU A 227 14.92 -1.54 -2.88
C LEU A 227 14.24 -1.39 -1.50
N PRO A 228 13.67 -0.22 -1.14
CA PRO A 228 12.93 -0.07 0.12
C PRO A 228 11.67 -0.92 0.21
N GLN A 229 10.91 -1.05 -0.88
CA GLN A 229 9.71 -1.91 -0.92
C GLN A 229 10.07 -3.38 -0.72
N ALA A 230 11.13 -3.88 -1.37
CA ALA A 230 11.60 -5.25 -1.18
C ALA A 230 12.01 -5.54 0.27
N LEU A 231 12.67 -4.59 0.94
CA LEU A 231 13.04 -4.71 2.35
C LEU A 231 11.81 -4.68 3.27
N CYS A 232 10.88 -3.77 3.03
CA CYS A 232 9.66 -3.63 3.83
C CYS A 232 8.67 -4.77 3.60
N SER A 233 8.67 -5.40 2.43
CA SER A 233 7.86 -6.59 2.17
C SER A 233 8.27 -7.77 3.07
N ARG A 234 9.56 -7.93 3.37
CA ARG A 234 10.06 -9.00 4.25
C ARG A 234 10.07 -8.64 5.74
N HIS A 235 10.34 -7.37 6.07
CA HIS A 235 10.52 -6.91 7.46
C HIS A 235 9.50 -5.83 7.87
N GLY A 236 8.31 -5.85 7.28
CA GLY A 236 7.29 -4.80 7.42
C GLY A 236 6.91 -4.50 8.87
N LEU A 237 6.78 -5.54 9.70
CA LEU A 237 6.44 -5.40 11.13
C LEU A 237 7.52 -4.64 11.91
N ALA A 238 8.80 -4.96 11.68
CA ALA A 238 9.93 -4.32 12.38
C ALA A 238 10.15 -2.88 11.88
N VAL A 239 10.17 -2.69 10.55
CA VAL A 239 10.37 -1.38 9.93
C VAL A 239 9.22 -0.44 10.31
N GLY A 240 7.98 -0.89 10.15
CA GLY A 240 6.79 -0.11 10.48
C GLY A 240 6.69 0.29 11.95
N ALA A 241 7.13 -0.58 12.87
CA ALA A 241 7.11 -0.26 14.29
C ALA A 241 8.20 0.73 14.69
N ASN A 242 9.37 0.69 14.03
CA ASN A 242 10.47 1.61 14.29
C ASN A 242 10.22 3.00 13.71
N THR A 243 9.60 3.07 12.51
CA THR A 243 9.26 4.34 11.84
C THR A 243 7.90 4.91 12.27
N ILE A 244 7.22 4.30 13.23
CA ILE A 244 5.84 4.67 13.61
C ILE A 244 5.69 6.14 14.02
N VAL A 245 6.72 6.71 14.66
CA VAL A 245 6.73 8.11 15.07
C VAL A 245 6.79 9.02 13.85
N LEU A 246 7.66 8.69 12.89
CA LEU A 246 7.78 9.40 11.62
C LEU A 246 6.45 9.35 10.84
N THR A 247 5.85 8.16 10.73
CA THR A 247 4.55 7.98 10.07
C THR A 247 3.47 8.85 10.70
N LYS A 248 3.38 8.91 12.04
CA LYS A 248 2.41 9.75 12.75
C LYS A 248 2.61 11.23 12.47
N VAL A 249 3.85 11.71 12.47
CA VAL A 249 4.18 13.10 12.15
C VAL A 249 3.72 13.46 10.74
N PHE A 250 3.97 12.59 9.76
CA PHE A 250 3.55 12.81 8.38
C PHE A 250 2.04 12.71 8.17
N MET A 251 1.36 11.79 8.87
CA MET A 251 -0.11 11.73 8.86
C MET A 251 -0.70 13.02 9.44
N LEU A 252 -0.12 13.57 10.51
CA LEU A 252 -0.52 14.85 11.07
C LEU A 252 -0.27 16.01 10.09
N LEU A 253 0.89 16.03 9.42
CA LEU A 253 1.24 17.08 8.46
C LEU A 253 0.35 17.05 7.21
N THR A 254 0.03 15.86 6.72
CA THR A 254 -0.84 15.67 5.54
C THR A 254 -2.33 15.68 5.88
N PHE A 255 -2.69 15.70 7.17
CA PHE A 255 -4.06 15.69 7.69
C PHE A 255 -5.07 16.59 6.94
N PRO A 256 -4.79 17.89 6.66
CA PRO A 256 -5.78 18.74 6.00
C PRO A 256 -6.17 18.26 4.60
N LEU A 257 -5.28 17.54 3.91
CA LEU A 257 -5.52 17.00 2.57
C LEU A 257 -5.92 15.52 2.61
N SER A 258 -5.25 14.70 3.42
CA SER A 258 -5.47 13.25 3.44
C SER A 258 -6.79 12.86 4.10
N PHE A 259 -7.27 13.61 5.10
CA PHE A 259 -8.53 13.32 5.80
C PHE A 259 -9.78 13.43 4.91
N PRO A 260 -10.01 14.53 4.14
CA PRO A 260 -11.17 14.61 3.27
C PRO A 260 -11.13 13.55 2.15
N ILE A 261 -9.94 13.28 1.59
CA ILE A 261 -9.76 12.25 0.56
C ILE A 261 -10.08 10.87 1.13
N SER A 262 -9.58 10.54 2.33
CA SER A 262 -9.87 9.25 2.96
C SER A 262 -11.35 9.08 3.28
N LYS A 263 -12.03 10.16 3.72
CA LYS A 263 -13.47 10.12 4.01
C LYS A 263 -14.30 9.95 2.74
N LEU A 264 -13.88 10.56 1.63
CA LEU A 264 -14.49 10.32 0.33
C LEU A 264 -14.30 8.86 -0.11
N LEU A 265 -13.11 8.30 0.09
CA LEU A 265 -12.82 6.91 -0.23
C LEU A 265 -13.66 5.94 0.62
N ASP A 266 -13.78 6.20 1.93
CA ASP A 266 -14.64 5.44 2.85
C ASP A 266 -16.11 5.49 2.43
N PHE A 267 -16.57 6.61 1.86
CA PHE A 267 -17.94 6.78 1.38
C PHE A 267 -18.22 6.02 0.07
N VAL A 268 -17.26 6.04 -0.87
CA VAL A 268 -17.45 5.41 -2.20
C VAL A 268 -17.16 3.91 -2.17
N LEU A 269 -16.10 3.46 -1.48
CA LEU A 269 -15.67 2.06 -1.46
C LEU A 269 -16.19 1.30 -0.24
N GLY A 270 -16.68 1.99 0.80
CA GLY A 270 -17.03 1.39 2.09
C GLY A 270 -15.83 1.21 3.02
N GLN A 271 -16.09 0.86 4.28
CA GLN A 271 -15.03 0.67 5.28
C GLN A 271 -14.21 -0.60 5.00
N GLU A 272 -12.88 -0.44 4.90
CA GLU A 272 -11.89 -1.51 4.66
C GLU A 272 -11.97 -2.67 5.69
N ILE A 273 -12.54 -2.45 6.89
CA ILE A 273 -12.51 -3.38 8.03
C ILE A 273 -13.85 -4.11 8.24
N ARG A 274 -14.48 -4.60 7.16
CA ARG A 274 -15.66 -5.46 7.31
C ARG A 274 -15.53 -6.79 6.57
N THR A 275 -14.35 -7.41 6.62
CA THR A 275 -14.22 -8.85 6.40
C THR A 275 -14.65 -9.58 7.67
N VAL A 276 -15.96 -9.70 7.88
CA VAL A 276 -16.48 -10.72 8.79
C VAL A 276 -16.05 -12.06 8.20
N TYR A 277 -15.09 -12.74 8.83
CA TYR A 277 -14.68 -14.07 8.39
C TYR A 277 -15.85 -15.02 8.64
N ASN A 278 -16.51 -15.42 7.55
CA ASN A 278 -17.51 -16.47 7.61
C ASN A 278 -16.85 -17.80 7.95
N ARG A 279 -17.59 -18.75 8.53
CA ARG A 279 -17.06 -20.07 8.90
C ARG A 279 -16.41 -20.78 7.70
N GLU A 280 -17.02 -20.66 6.52
CA GLU A 280 -16.50 -21.19 5.26
C GLU A 280 -15.09 -20.66 4.94
N LYS A 281 -14.86 -19.36 5.14
CA LYS A 281 -13.54 -18.74 4.88
C LYS A 281 -12.49 -19.23 5.87
N LEU A 282 -12.88 -19.46 7.13
CA LEU A 282 -11.97 -20.03 8.14
C LEU A 282 -11.61 -21.49 7.80
N MET A 283 -12.60 -22.29 7.40
CA MET A 283 -12.38 -23.64 6.89
C MET A 283 -11.42 -23.67 5.71
N GLU A 284 -11.61 -22.78 4.74
CA GLU A 284 -10.76 -22.71 3.56
C GLU A 284 -9.33 -22.28 3.91
N MET A 285 -9.16 -21.31 4.81
CA MET A 285 -7.83 -20.93 5.32
C MET A 285 -7.12 -22.10 6.00
N LEU A 286 -7.84 -22.92 6.78
CA LEU A 286 -7.26 -24.11 7.42
C LEU A 286 -6.81 -25.15 6.39
N LYS A 287 -7.65 -25.44 5.37
CA LYS A 287 -7.31 -26.37 4.28
C LYS A 287 -6.08 -25.92 3.47
N VAL A 288 -5.99 -24.63 3.14
CA VAL A 288 -4.84 -24.08 2.39
C VAL A 288 -3.54 -24.12 3.21
N THR A 289 -3.64 -24.16 4.54
CA THR A 289 -2.49 -24.20 5.46
C THR A 289 -1.99 -25.63 5.73
N GLU A 290 -2.76 -26.67 5.38
CA GLU A 290 -2.44 -28.10 5.58
C GLU A 290 -1.05 -28.52 5.06
N PRO A 291 -0.53 -28.07 3.90
CA PRO A 291 0.79 -28.47 3.41
C PRO A 291 1.96 -27.66 3.98
N TYR A 292 1.72 -26.56 4.71
CA TYR A 292 2.77 -25.60 5.11
C TYR A 292 3.05 -25.56 6.61
N ASN A 293 2.18 -26.12 7.46
CA ASN A 293 2.33 -26.13 8.91
C ASN A 293 2.61 -27.55 9.43
N ASP A 294 3.44 -27.63 10.47
CA ASP A 294 3.69 -28.83 11.30
C ASP A 294 2.45 -29.29 12.12
N LEU A 295 1.27 -28.77 11.79
CA LEU A 295 0.03 -29.24 12.39
C LEU A 295 -0.19 -30.67 11.91
N VAL A 296 -0.21 -31.60 12.86
CA VAL A 296 -0.48 -33.01 12.58
C VAL A 296 -1.84 -33.07 11.88
N LYS A 297 -1.91 -33.75 10.73
CA LYS A 297 -3.13 -33.90 9.94
C LYS A 297 -4.35 -34.33 10.79
N GLU A 298 -4.09 -35.08 11.85
CA GLU A 298 -5.06 -35.50 12.86
C GLU A 298 -5.68 -34.32 13.64
N GLU A 299 -4.88 -33.32 14.05
CA GLU A 299 -5.38 -32.12 14.73
C GLU A 299 -6.26 -31.27 13.82
N LEU A 300 -5.88 -31.12 12.55
CA LEU A 300 -6.70 -30.43 11.56
C LEU A 300 -8.03 -31.16 11.34
N ASN A 301 -8.01 -32.49 11.21
CA ASN A 301 -9.22 -33.29 11.08
C ASN A 301 -10.13 -33.18 12.32
N MET A 302 -9.57 -33.11 13.52
CA MET A 302 -10.34 -32.89 14.75
C MET A 302 -11.00 -31.50 14.78
N ILE A 303 -10.26 -30.44 14.42
CA ILE A 303 -10.79 -29.08 14.35
C ILE A 303 -11.89 -28.98 13.29
N GLN A 304 -11.65 -29.59 12.12
CA GLN A 304 -12.62 -29.65 11.04
C GLN A 304 -13.90 -30.38 11.49
N GLY A 305 -13.77 -31.55 12.12
CA GLY A 305 -14.90 -32.31 12.66
C GLY A 305 -15.70 -31.53 13.71
N ALA A 306 -15.02 -30.79 14.60
CA ALA A 306 -15.69 -29.96 15.61
C ALA A 306 -16.47 -28.78 14.99
N LEU A 307 -15.95 -28.18 13.92
CA LEU A 307 -16.65 -27.13 13.16
C LEU A 307 -17.87 -27.70 12.41
N GLU A 308 -17.73 -28.89 11.81
CA GLU A 308 -18.80 -29.58 11.08
C GLU A 308 -19.93 -30.07 11.99
N LEU A 309 -19.64 -30.44 13.24
CA LEU A 309 -20.63 -30.89 14.23
C LEU A 309 -21.74 -29.84 14.50
N ARG A 310 -21.43 -28.55 14.33
CA ARG A 310 -22.40 -27.45 14.50
C ARG A 310 -23.26 -27.17 13.27
N THR A 311 -22.90 -27.74 12.12
CA THR A 311 -23.56 -27.49 10.83
C THR A 311 -24.31 -28.72 10.34
N LYS A 312 -23.74 -29.92 10.54
CA LYS A 312 -24.36 -31.17 10.13
C LYS A 312 -25.58 -31.50 10.99
N THR A 313 -26.54 -32.17 10.38
CA THR A 313 -27.73 -32.71 11.04
C THR A 313 -27.59 -34.23 11.23
N VAL A 314 -28.54 -34.81 11.97
CA VAL A 314 -28.62 -36.26 12.14
C VAL A 314 -28.78 -36.97 10.79
N GLU A 315 -29.55 -36.38 9.87
CA GLU A 315 -29.73 -36.90 8.50
C GLU A 315 -28.40 -37.13 7.76
N ASP A 316 -27.41 -36.24 7.95
CA ASP A 316 -26.11 -36.33 7.26
C ASP A 316 -25.26 -37.54 7.69
N ILE A 317 -25.55 -38.14 8.85
CA ILE A 317 -24.75 -39.23 9.44
C ILE A 317 -25.55 -40.48 9.80
N MET A 318 -26.87 -40.45 9.70
CA MET A 318 -27.72 -41.57 10.11
C MET A 318 -27.55 -42.77 9.19
N THR A 319 -27.57 -43.98 9.76
CA THR A 319 -27.72 -45.21 8.97
C THR A 319 -29.15 -45.30 8.45
N GLN A 320 -29.31 -45.58 7.16
CA GLN A 320 -30.62 -45.71 6.56
C GLN A 320 -31.33 -46.95 7.10
N LEU A 321 -32.66 -46.87 7.27
CA LEU A 321 -33.45 -47.94 7.92
C LEU A 321 -33.29 -49.30 7.25
N HIS A 322 -33.11 -49.34 5.92
CA HIS A 322 -32.94 -50.59 5.16
C HIS A 322 -31.58 -51.26 5.37
N ASP A 323 -30.56 -50.51 5.81
CA ASP A 323 -29.24 -51.02 6.14
C ASP A 323 -29.14 -51.42 7.63
N CYS A 324 -30.19 -51.20 8.41
CA CYS A 324 -30.24 -51.58 9.82
C CYS A 324 -30.55 -53.07 9.96
N PHE A 325 -29.74 -53.78 10.77
CA PHE A 325 -30.11 -55.10 11.26
C PHE A 325 -31.17 -54.94 12.37
N MET A 326 -32.36 -55.49 12.13
CA MET A 326 -33.52 -55.34 13.02
C MET A 326 -34.17 -56.70 13.23
N ILE A 327 -34.80 -56.88 14.41
CA ILE A 327 -35.49 -58.13 14.76
C ILE A 327 -36.97 -57.86 15.00
N ARG A 328 -37.82 -58.82 14.64
CA ARG A 328 -39.26 -58.73 14.90
C ARG A 328 -39.58 -58.95 16.37
N SER A 329 -40.57 -58.24 16.90
CA SER A 329 -41.00 -58.36 18.31
C SER A 329 -41.58 -59.73 18.67
N ASP A 330 -42.08 -60.47 17.68
CA ASP A 330 -42.64 -61.83 17.81
C ASP A 330 -41.60 -62.94 17.55
N ALA A 331 -40.33 -62.58 17.34
CA ALA A 331 -39.25 -63.55 17.18
C ALA A 331 -39.05 -64.37 18.46
N ILE A 332 -38.67 -65.63 18.26
CA ILE A 332 -38.33 -66.57 19.33
C ILE A 332 -36.81 -66.62 19.42
N LEU A 333 -36.26 -66.51 20.63
CA LEU A 333 -34.82 -66.60 20.87
C LEU A 333 -34.38 -68.07 20.89
N ASP A 334 -34.45 -68.70 19.72
CA ASP A 334 -33.92 -70.04 19.48
C ASP A 334 -32.42 -69.99 19.09
N PHE A 335 -31.79 -71.16 18.98
CA PHE A 335 -30.38 -71.25 18.61
C PHE A 335 -30.04 -70.51 17.30
N ASN A 336 -30.94 -70.55 16.30
CA ASN A 336 -30.72 -69.91 15.00
C ASN A 336 -30.76 -68.38 15.12
N THR A 337 -31.80 -67.83 15.76
CA THR A 337 -31.99 -66.39 15.95
C THR A 337 -30.91 -65.82 16.85
N MET A 338 -30.53 -66.52 17.92
CA MET A 338 -29.42 -66.11 18.77
C MET A 338 -28.07 -66.16 18.03
N SER A 339 -27.85 -67.17 17.18
CA SER A 339 -26.66 -67.22 16.33
C SER A 339 -26.62 -66.05 15.35
N GLU A 340 -27.73 -65.71 14.70
CA GLU A 340 -27.83 -64.58 13.78
C GLU A 340 -27.55 -63.24 14.48
N ILE A 341 -28.11 -63.04 15.68
CA ILE A 341 -27.83 -61.87 16.53
C ILE A 341 -26.34 -61.75 16.84
N MET A 342 -25.70 -62.86 17.25
CA MET A 342 -24.30 -62.87 17.63
C MET A 342 -23.36 -62.69 16.43
N GLU A 343 -23.70 -63.28 15.28
CA GLU A 343 -22.98 -63.12 14.01
C GLU A 343 -23.05 -61.69 13.48
N SER A 344 -24.15 -60.98 13.73
CA SER A 344 -24.29 -59.57 13.34
C SER A 344 -23.27 -58.64 14.01
N GLY A 345 -22.78 -59.00 15.20
CA GLY A 345 -21.80 -58.21 15.97
C GLY A 345 -22.32 -56.89 16.55
N TYR A 346 -23.60 -56.55 16.37
CA TYR A 346 -24.20 -55.32 16.89
C TYR A 346 -24.56 -55.43 18.37
N THR A 347 -24.25 -54.42 19.17
CA THR A 347 -24.55 -54.44 20.61
C THR A 347 -26.00 -54.07 20.94
N ARG A 348 -26.66 -53.30 20.07
CA ARG A 348 -28.04 -52.85 20.23
C ARG A 348 -28.80 -53.03 18.92
N ILE A 349 -29.92 -53.71 19.00
CA ILE A 349 -30.69 -54.14 17.84
C ILE A 349 -32.11 -53.58 17.99
N PRO A 350 -32.57 -52.73 17.06
CA PRO A 350 -33.95 -52.25 17.05
C PRO A 350 -34.94 -53.42 16.91
N VAL A 351 -36.00 -53.38 17.71
CA VAL A 351 -37.10 -54.34 17.66
C VAL A 351 -38.31 -53.66 17.06
N PHE A 352 -38.86 -54.21 15.98
CA PHE A 352 -40.02 -53.66 15.29
C PHE A 352 -41.26 -54.55 15.40
N GLU A 353 -42.44 -53.94 15.26
CA GLU A 353 -43.73 -54.64 15.26
C GLU A 353 -44.47 -54.34 13.95
N ASP A 354 -44.90 -55.39 13.26
CA ASP A 354 -45.55 -55.38 11.93
C ASP A 354 -44.67 -54.84 10.78
N GLU A 355 -44.33 -53.55 10.80
CA GLU A 355 -43.51 -52.87 9.78
C GLU A 355 -42.14 -52.44 10.35
N GLN A 356 -41.09 -52.48 9.51
CA GLN A 356 -39.73 -52.05 9.91
C GLN A 356 -39.66 -50.57 10.33
N SER A 357 -40.58 -49.74 9.85
CA SER A 357 -40.73 -48.34 10.25
C SER A 357 -41.21 -48.17 11.70
N ASN A 358 -41.87 -49.18 12.26
CA ASN A 358 -42.49 -49.15 13.58
C ASN A 358 -41.58 -49.80 14.64
N ILE A 359 -40.58 -49.04 15.09
CA ILE A 359 -39.63 -49.46 16.13
C ILE A 359 -40.27 -49.27 17.52
N VAL A 360 -40.47 -50.38 18.24
CA VAL A 360 -41.13 -50.40 19.55
C VAL A 360 -40.15 -50.50 20.71
N ASP A 361 -39.03 -51.19 20.53
CA ASP A 361 -38.05 -51.44 21.60
C ASP A 361 -36.63 -51.56 21.03
N ILE A 362 -35.62 -51.63 21.91
CA ILE A 362 -34.23 -51.90 21.53
C ILE A 362 -33.70 -53.05 22.39
N LEU A 363 -33.34 -54.16 21.75
CA LEU A 363 -32.69 -55.30 22.40
C LEU A 363 -31.21 -55.00 22.60
N TYR A 364 -30.68 -55.16 23.82
CA TYR A 364 -29.24 -55.13 24.06
C TYR A 364 -28.71 -56.56 24.13
N VAL A 365 -27.63 -56.86 23.41
CA VAL A 365 -27.08 -58.24 23.36
C VAL A 365 -26.67 -58.75 24.75
N LYS A 366 -26.24 -57.87 25.64
CA LYS A 366 -25.93 -58.24 27.04
C LYS A 366 -27.13 -58.76 27.84
N ASP A 367 -28.35 -58.41 27.44
CA ASP A 367 -29.58 -58.86 28.11
C ASP A 367 -29.88 -60.33 27.81
N LEU A 368 -29.28 -60.85 26.73
CA LEU A 368 -29.32 -62.27 26.34
C LEU A 368 -28.36 -63.14 27.15
N ALA A 369 -27.53 -62.57 28.03
CA ALA A 369 -26.48 -63.31 28.76
C ALA A 369 -27.02 -64.42 29.68
N PHE A 370 -28.27 -64.30 30.13
CA PHE A 370 -28.95 -65.29 30.98
C PHE A 370 -30.10 -66.00 30.26
N VAL A 371 -30.19 -65.86 28.93
CA VAL A 371 -31.20 -66.53 28.11
C VAL A 371 -30.60 -67.80 27.55
N ASP A 372 -31.19 -68.94 27.90
CA ASP A 372 -30.82 -70.23 27.33
C ASP A 372 -31.53 -70.40 25.96
N PRO A 373 -30.80 -70.66 24.86
CA PRO A 373 -31.41 -70.97 23.56
C PRO A 373 -32.36 -72.17 23.60
N ASP A 374 -32.14 -73.13 24.51
CA ASP A 374 -32.96 -74.33 24.64
C ASP A 374 -34.38 -74.00 25.17
N ASP A 375 -34.53 -72.89 25.90
CA ASP A 375 -35.83 -72.47 26.46
C ASP A 375 -36.76 -71.85 25.40
N CYS A 376 -36.26 -71.52 24.20
CA CYS A 376 -37.04 -70.92 23.12
C CYS A 376 -37.88 -69.71 23.62
N THR A 377 -37.25 -68.84 24.41
CA THR A 377 -37.95 -67.73 25.07
C THR A 377 -38.40 -66.69 24.03
N PRO A 378 -39.66 -66.23 24.05
CA PRO A 378 -40.12 -65.16 23.17
C PRO A 378 -39.36 -63.84 23.45
N LEU A 379 -38.89 -63.16 22.41
CA LEU A 379 -38.17 -61.89 22.55
C LEU A 379 -38.98 -60.84 23.33
N LYS A 380 -40.31 -60.82 23.12
CA LYS A 380 -41.25 -59.93 23.82
C LYS A 380 -41.17 -60.01 25.35
N THR A 381 -40.74 -61.14 25.91
CA THR A 381 -40.55 -61.32 27.36
C THR A 381 -39.33 -60.56 27.85
N ILE A 382 -38.21 -60.66 27.10
CA ILE A 382 -36.95 -59.99 27.43
C ILE A 382 -37.09 -58.48 27.27
N THR A 383 -37.66 -58.04 26.16
CA THR A 383 -37.87 -56.61 25.89
C THR A 383 -38.78 -55.97 26.94
N ARG A 384 -39.88 -56.63 27.33
CA ARG A 384 -40.75 -56.16 28.43
C ARG A 384 -40.08 -56.16 29.80
N PHE A 385 -39.18 -57.11 30.07
CA PHE A 385 -38.49 -57.21 31.35
C PHE A 385 -37.47 -56.08 31.53
N TYR A 386 -36.65 -55.82 30.52
CA TYR A 386 -35.63 -54.77 30.58
C TYR A 386 -36.16 -53.37 30.21
N ASN A 387 -37.19 -53.30 29.35
CA ASN A 387 -37.93 -52.11 28.92
C ASN A 387 -37.00 -50.92 28.63
N HIS A 388 -36.13 -51.07 27.64
CA HIS A 388 -35.16 -50.03 27.32
C HIS A 388 -35.87 -48.84 26.67
N PRO A 389 -35.70 -47.60 27.18
CA PRO A 389 -36.27 -46.42 26.55
C PRO A 389 -35.69 -46.23 25.14
N VAL A 390 -36.59 -46.19 24.16
CA VAL A 390 -36.30 -45.72 22.80
C VAL A 390 -36.39 -44.21 22.81
N HIS A 391 -35.31 -43.56 22.42
CA HIS A 391 -35.24 -42.12 22.34
C HIS A 391 -35.32 -41.71 20.87
N PHE A 392 -36.33 -40.90 20.55
CA PHE A 392 -36.61 -40.47 19.19
C PHE A 392 -36.04 -39.07 18.91
N VAL A 393 -35.32 -38.90 17.80
CA VAL A 393 -34.70 -37.61 17.41
C VAL A 393 -34.97 -37.25 15.95
N PHE A 394 -35.52 -36.06 15.70
CA PHE A 394 -35.84 -35.62 14.35
C PHE A 394 -34.58 -35.49 13.47
N HIS A 395 -34.73 -35.77 12.17
CA HIS A 395 -33.68 -35.71 11.15
C HIS A 395 -32.92 -34.38 11.05
N ASP A 396 -33.60 -33.26 11.31
CA ASP A 396 -33.09 -31.88 11.27
C ASP A 396 -32.36 -31.46 12.55
N THR A 397 -32.32 -32.34 13.56
CA THR A 397 -31.59 -32.10 14.79
C THR A 397 -30.11 -31.98 14.50
N LYS A 398 -29.45 -30.97 15.07
CA LYS A 398 -28.02 -30.75 14.89
C LYS A 398 -27.18 -31.72 15.71
N LEU A 399 -26.00 -32.07 15.17
CA LEU A 399 -25.11 -33.00 15.84
C LEU A 399 -24.53 -32.48 17.16
N ASP A 400 -24.42 -31.16 17.34
CA ASP A 400 -23.97 -30.58 18.61
C ASP A 400 -24.98 -30.78 19.75
N ALA A 401 -26.26 -30.54 19.48
CA ALA A 401 -27.35 -30.85 20.40
C ALA A 401 -27.46 -32.36 20.64
N MET A 402 -27.34 -33.16 19.58
CA MET A 402 -27.38 -34.62 19.67
C MET A 402 -26.26 -35.19 20.54
N LEU A 403 -25.03 -34.68 20.38
CA LEU A 403 -23.89 -35.08 21.20
C LEU A 403 -24.09 -34.67 22.67
N GLU A 404 -24.73 -33.54 22.93
CA GLU A 404 -25.06 -33.11 24.30
C GLU A 404 -26.10 -34.03 24.95
N GLU A 405 -27.13 -34.43 24.21
CA GLU A 405 -28.12 -35.44 24.63
C GLU A 405 -27.43 -36.80 24.92
N PHE A 406 -26.54 -37.26 24.04
CA PHE A 406 -25.75 -38.47 24.26
C PHE A 406 -24.79 -38.40 25.45
N LYS A 407 -24.35 -37.20 25.85
CA LYS A 407 -23.52 -37.02 27.05
C LYS A 407 -24.35 -36.98 28.32
N LYS A 408 -25.59 -36.47 28.26
CA LYS A 408 -26.51 -36.41 29.39
C LYS A 408 -27.18 -37.76 29.67
N GLY A 409 -27.57 -38.47 28.63
CA GLY A 409 -28.09 -39.83 28.71
C GLY A 409 -26.96 -40.86 28.59
N ALA A 410 -26.87 -41.83 29.49
CA ALA A 410 -25.83 -42.86 29.46
C ALA A 410 -25.92 -43.87 28.28
N LYS A 411 -26.53 -43.51 27.14
CA LYS A 411 -26.95 -44.43 26.07
C LYS A 411 -26.62 -43.86 24.68
N HIS A 412 -26.06 -44.70 23.81
CA HIS A 412 -25.36 -44.29 22.57
C HIS A 412 -26.15 -44.53 21.26
N GLN A 413 -27.46 -44.79 21.31
CA GLN A 413 -28.24 -45.07 20.09
C GLN A 413 -29.65 -44.49 20.16
N LEU A 414 -30.05 -43.83 19.07
CA LEU A 414 -31.27 -43.03 18.94
C LEU A 414 -31.93 -43.38 17.60
N ALA A 415 -33.27 -43.48 17.58
CA ALA A 415 -34.04 -43.76 16.37
C ALA A 415 -34.69 -42.46 15.86
N PRO A 416 -34.80 -42.20 14.55
CA PRO A 416 -35.56 -41.05 14.08
C PRO A 416 -37.08 -41.26 14.28
N PRO A 417 -37.85 -40.23 14.68
CA PRO A 417 -39.30 -40.29 14.76
C PRO A 417 -39.89 -40.29 13.35
N TYR A 418 -41.08 -40.88 13.25
CA TYR A 418 -41.90 -40.94 12.05
C TYR A 418 -42.15 -39.53 11.46
N PRO A 419 -42.08 -39.34 10.13
CA PRO A 419 -42.74 -38.22 9.49
C PRO A 419 -44.25 -38.48 9.52
N GLN A 420 -45.00 -37.76 10.35
CA GLN A 420 -46.43 -37.62 10.11
C GLN A 420 -46.60 -36.79 8.84
N SER A 421 -47.34 -37.35 7.88
CA SER A 421 -47.69 -36.71 6.61
C SER A 421 -48.62 -35.52 6.80
#